data_AF-A0A517T7R4-F1
#
_entry.id   AF-A0A517T7R4-F1
#
_cell.length_a   1.000
_cell.length_b   1.000
_cell.length_c   1.000
_cell.angle_alpha   90.00
_cell.angle_beta   90.00
_cell.angle_gamma   90.00
#
_symmetry.space_group_name_H-M   'P 1'
#
loop_
_entity.id
_entity.type
_entity.pdbx_description
1 polymer ?
#
loop_
_entity_poly.entity_id
_entity_poly.type
_entity_poly.pdbx_seq_one_letter_code
_entity_poly.pdbx_strand_id
1 'polypeptide(L)'
;MLRVSLSLVLLLMGMSFASAGLFDEIFGHDDADAEELPYGKFVTAQPVPAPTLAKPEPRRGVEYRRALFQTPAPAQTQYPVMPAPDFLPPAPQGTNPPAMSPPVMAAPIGLYPHVKYEDLEDVYPQPVVQIVQVMDPNPPPVQPCLACPPPQPGVVFVQVCVPPGECKRVKVTHRGAKVSLDYGKYEVDIVSRDGVVFVDYDD
;
A
#
# COMPACT_ATOMS: atom_id res chain seq x y z
N MET A 1 2.32 70.36 1.38
CA MET A 1 2.98 70.16 0.07
C MET A 1 4.09 69.14 0.26
N LEU A 2 3.83 67.86 -0.01
CA LEU A 2 4.81 66.77 0.09
C LEU A 2 4.92 66.14 -1.30
N ARG A 3 6.00 66.44 -2.03
CA ARG A 3 6.28 65.88 -3.36
C ARG A 3 6.94 64.52 -3.18
N VAL A 4 6.12 63.46 -3.15
CA VAL A 4 6.61 62.08 -3.21
C VAL A 4 7.13 61.85 -4.63
N SER A 5 8.43 61.62 -4.74
CA SER A 5 9.14 61.39 -5.99
C SER A 5 8.64 60.10 -6.64
N LEU A 6 8.01 60.25 -7.81
CA LEU A 6 7.46 59.17 -8.64
C LEU A 6 8.53 58.28 -9.30
N SER A 7 9.82 58.55 -9.06
CA SER A 7 10.94 57.84 -9.70
C SER A 7 11.31 56.51 -9.05
N LEU A 8 10.76 56.16 -7.88
CA LEU A 8 11.08 54.87 -7.23
C LEU A 8 10.15 53.72 -7.66
N VAL A 9 9.03 54.01 -8.33
CA VAL A 9 8.06 52.98 -8.75
C VAL A 9 8.45 52.32 -10.08
N LEU A 10 9.31 52.96 -10.88
CA LEU A 10 9.74 52.43 -12.20
C LEU A 10 10.95 51.50 -12.15
N LEU A 11 11.62 51.35 -11.00
CA LEU A 11 12.73 50.41 -10.82
C LEU A 11 12.28 48.98 -10.44
N LEU A 12 10.97 48.77 -10.23
CA LEU A 12 10.39 47.45 -9.90
C LEU A 12 9.62 46.78 -11.05
N MET A 13 9.51 47.41 -12.23
CA MET A 13 8.73 46.86 -13.37
C MET A 13 9.59 46.44 -14.57
N GLY A 14 10.91 46.38 -14.43
CA GLY A 14 11.86 46.18 -15.54
C GLY A 14 12.59 44.83 -15.59
N MET A 15 12.26 43.85 -14.77
CA MET A 15 12.85 42.50 -14.88
C MET A 15 11.93 41.59 -15.72
N SER A 16 11.91 41.90 -17.02
CA SER A 16 11.45 40.98 -18.05
C SER A 16 12.50 39.87 -18.19
N PHE A 17 12.43 38.85 -17.34
CA PHE A 17 13.16 37.60 -17.58
C PHE A 17 12.46 36.85 -18.72
N ALA A 18 12.97 37.06 -19.92
CA ALA A 18 12.91 36.04 -20.95
C ALA A 18 13.69 34.81 -20.43
N SER A 19 13.00 33.89 -19.75
CA SER A 19 13.46 32.53 -19.51
C SER A 19 12.65 31.62 -20.41
N ALA A 20 12.98 31.67 -21.70
CA ALA A 20 12.69 30.58 -22.61
C ALA A 20 13.91 29.66 -22.57
N GLY A 21 13.71 28.43 -22.09
CA GLY A 21 14.68 27.33 -22.22
C GLY A 21 15.65 27.16 -21.05
N LEU A 22 15.16 26.73 -19.88
CA LEU A 22 16.00 26.07 -18.86
C LEU A 22 15.18 25.27 -17.84
N PHE A 23 14.21 24.47 -18.28
CA PHE A 23 13.43 23.61 -17.37
C PHE A 23 13.22 22.18 -17.91
N ASP A 24 14.09 21.74 -18.80
CA ASP A 24 14.09 20.37 -19.35
C ASP A 24 15.38 19.58 -19.05
N GLU A 25 16.34 20.17 -18.32
CA GLU A 25 17.65 19.55 -18.05
C GLU A 25 17.92 19.28 -16.55
N ILE A 26 16.84 19.17 -15.75
CA ILE A 26 16.90 18.70 -14.34
C ILE A 26 16.02 17.45 -14.14
N PHE A 27 15.72 16.73 -15.23
CA PHE A 27 15.45 15.29 -15.13
C PHE A 27 16.71 14.60 -15.62
N GLY A 28 17.74 14.73 -14.79
CA GLY A 28 18.97 13.98 -14.92
C GLY A 28 18.63 12.53 -15.17
N HIS A 29 19.37 11.98 -16.12
CA HIS A 29 19.50 10.57 -16.44
C HIS A 29 20.06 9.83 -15.20
N ASP A 30 19.25 9.74 -14.14
CA ASP A 30 19.50 8.94 -12.95
C ASP A 30 19.07 7.51 -13.27
N ASP A 31 19.77 6.88 -14.22
CA ASP A 31 20.01 5.43 -14.21
C ASP A 31 21.03 5.09 -13.09
N ALA A 32 20.92 5.77 -11.95
CA ALA A 32 21.66 5.48 -10.75
C ALA A 32 21.10 4.17 -10.24
N ASP A 33 21.92 3.12 -10.42
CA ASP A 33 21.91 1.84 -9.73
C ASP A 33 20.84 1.82 -8.64
N ALA A 34 19.69 1.21 -8.96
CA ALA A 34 18.63 0.96 -8.01
C ALA A 34 19.23 0.05 -6.92
N GLU A 35 19.90 0.66 -5.96
CA GLU A 35 20.35 0.03 -4.74
C GLU A 35 19.09 -0.60 -4.17
N GLU A 36 19.05 -1.94 -4.16
CA GLU A 36 18.13 -2.68 -3.32
C GLU A 36 18.47 -2.31 -1.89
N LEU A 37 17.99 -1.15 -1.45
CA LEU A 37 18.18 -0.72 -0.09
C LEU A 37 17.51 -1.81 0.75
N PRO A 38 18.17 -2.27 1.84
CA PRO A 38 17.59 -3.18 2.80
C PRO A 38 16.55 -2.45 3.66
N TYR A 39 15.65 -1.69 3.02
CA TYR A 39 14.46 -1.18 3.65
C TYR A 39 13.66 -2.41 4.07
N GLY A 40 13.61 -2.54 5.39
CA GLY A 40 13.47 -3.81 6.07
C GLY A 40 12.23 -4.54 5.63
N LYS A 41 12.35 -5.88 5.59
CA LYS A 41 11.25 -6.86 5.61
C LYS A 41 9.92 -6.15 5.41
N PHE A 42 9.53 -5.90 4.16
CA PHE A 42 8.16 -5.51 3.86
C PHE A 42 7.34 -6.50 4.66
N VAL A 43 6.64 -6.01 5.67
CA VAL A 43 5.73 -6.85 6.42
C VAL A 43 4.70 -7.17 5.37
N THR A 44 4.85 -8.35 4.76
CA THR A 44 3.84 -8.93 3.89
C THR A 44 2.66 -9.06 4.82
N ALA A 45 1.81 -8.03 4.81
CA ALA A 45 0.67 -7.95 5.69
C ALA A 45 -0.09 -9.25 5.46
N GLN A 46 -0.30 -10.02 6.53
CA GLN A 46 -1.06 -11.25 6.41
C GLN A 46 -2.35 -10.92 5.65
N PRO A 47 -2.74 -11.76 4.67
CA PRO A 47 -3.95 -11.54 3.91
C PRO A 47 -5.09 -11.32 4.90
N VAL A 48 -5.51 -10.06 5.03
CA VAL A 48 -6.64 -9.73 5.89
C VAL A 48 -7.81 -10.36 5.17
N PRO A 49 -8.59 -11.26 5.81
CA PRO A 49 -9.75 -11.85 5.16
C PRO A 49 -10.57 -10.71 4.59
N ALA A 50 -10.77 -10.74 3.26
CA ALA A 50 -11.37 -9.64 2.53
C ALA A 50 -12.58 -9.15 3.33
N PRO A 51 -12.68 -7.84 3.65
CA PRO A 51 -13.88 -7.32 4.28
C PRO A 51 -15.02 -7.81 3.40
N THR A 52 -15.97 -8.53 3.99
CA THR A 52 -17.07 -9.10 3.24
C THR A 52 -17.78 -7.93 2.62
N LEU A 53 -17.46 -7.63 1.36
CA LEU A 53 -17.95 -6.46 0.64
C LEU A 53 -19.45 -6.65 0.68
N ALA A 54 -20.11 -5.85 1.52
CA ALA A 54 -21.53 -5.98 1.73
C ALA A 54 -22.15 -5.85 0.35
N LYS A 55 -22.73 -6.97 -0.11
CA LYS A 55 -23.34 -7.09 -1.42
C LYS A 55 -24.19 -5.83 -1.60
N PRO A 56 -23.91 -4.99 -2.63
CA PRO A 56 -24.62 -3.73 -2.79
C PRO A 56 -26.11 -4.03 -2.74
N GLU A 57 -26.81 -3.35 -1.83
CA GLU A 57 -28.25 -3.50 -1.69
C GLU A 57 -28.87 -3.29 -3.08
N PRO A 58 -29.60 -4.28 -3.62
CA PRO A 58 -30.14 -4.18 -4.96
C PRO A 58 -31.06 -2.97 -4.99
N ARG A 59 -30.69 -1.96 -5.80
CA ARG A 59 -31.59 -0.85 -6.10
C ARG A 59 -32.89 -1.44 -6.61
N ARG A 60 -33.95 -1.19 -5.85
CA ARG A 60 -35.32 -1.65 -6.06
C ARG A 60 -35.73 -1.42 -7.52
N GLY A 61 -36.03 -2.50 -8.24
CA GLY A 61 -36.85 -2.42 -9.44
C GLY A 61 -36.35 -3.10 -10.72
N VAL A 62 -35.83 -4.34 -10.64
CA VAL A 62 -35.95 -5.25 -11.79
C VAL A 62 -36.25 -6.65 -11.24
N GLU A 63 -37.45 -7.14 -11.56
CA GLU A 63 -37.99 -8.42 -11.12
C GLU A 63 -37.27 -9.57 -11.85
N TYR A 64 -36.11 -9.98 -11.33
CA TYR A 64 -35.44 -11.19 -11.79
C TYR A 64 -36.17 -12.41 -11.23
N ARG A 65 -36.85 -13.14 -12.13
CA ARG A 65 -37.37 -14.49 -11.91
C ARG A 65 -36.25 -15.38 -11.37
N ARG A 66 -36.31 -15.64 -10.06
CA ARG A 66 -35.35 -16.42 -9.29
C ARG A 66 -35.49 -17.90 -9.70
N ALA A 67 -34.63 -18.39 -10.59
CA ALA A 67 -34.49 -19.82 -10.81
C ALA A 67 -33.88 -20.44 -9.53
N LEU A 68 -34.67 -21.27 -8.86
CA LEU A 68 -34.28 -22.03 -7.68
C LEU A 68 -33.30 -23.14 -8.08
N PHE A 69 -32.02 -22.82 -8.18
CA PHE A 69 -30.98 -23.84 -8.22
C PHE A 69 -30.74 -24.33 -6.80
N GLN A 70 -31.31 -25.49 -6.47
CA GLN A 70 -31.00 -26.24 -5.27
C GLN A 70 -29.55 -26.75 -5.39
N THR A 71 -28.64 -26.21 -4.58
CA THR A 71 -27.28 -26.73 -4.46
C THR A 71 -27.36 -28.07 -3.72
N PRO A 72 -26.90 -29.19 -4.30
CA PRO A 72 -26.89 -30.48 -3.62
C PRO A 72 -25.93 -30.42 -2.43
N ALA A 73 -26.37 -30.93 -1.28
CA ALA A 73 -25.56 -31.02 -0.07
C ALA A 73 -24.31 -31.89 -0.32
N PRO A 74 -23.13 -31.50 0.16
CA PRO A 74 -21.92 -32.31 0.00
C PRO A 74 -22.10 -33.65 0.71
N ALA A 75 -21.88 -34.74 -0.04
CA ALA A 75 -21.86 -36.09 0.49
C ALA A 75 -20.76 -36.21 1.56
N GLN A 76 -21.12 -36.65 2.76
CA GLN A 76 -20.16 -36.89 3.83
C GLN A 76 -19.34 -38.14 3.50
N THR A 77 -18.09 -37.94 3.07
CA THR A 77 -17.12 -39.02 2.91
C THR A 77 -16.69 -39.49 4.29
N GLN A 78 -17.20 -40.65 4.72
CA GLN A 78 -16.69 -41.36 5.89
C GLN A 78 -15.33 -41.97 5.54
N TYR A 79 -14.27 -41.47 6.15
CA TYR A 79 -12.94 -42.08 6.04
C TYR A 79 -12.86 -43.33 6.93
N PRO A 80 -12.31 -44.45 6.44
CA PRO A 80 -12.11 -45.64 7.25
C PRO A 80 -11.09 -45.36 8.36
N VAL A 81 -11.49 -45.65 9.61
CA VAL A 81 -10.64 -45.58 10.80
C VAL A 81 -9.60 -46.69 10.68
N MET A 82 -8.34 -46.35 10.40
CA MET A 82 -7.25 -47.31 10.47
C MET A 82 -6.88 -47.59 11.93
N PRO A 83 -6.63 -48.86 12.32
CA PRO A 83 -6.17 -49.20 13.65
C PRO A 83 -4.77 -48.64 13.89
N ALA A 84 -4.60 -47.95 15.03
CA ALA A 84 -3.32 -47.39 15.44
C ALA A 84 -2.34 -48.52 15.82
N PRO A 85 -1.05 -48.44 15.42
CA PRO A 85 -0.03 -49.41 15.82
C PRO A 85 0.37 -49.24 17.30
N ASP A 86 0.38 -50.35 18.05
CA ASP A 86 0.52 -50.43 19.52
C ASP A 86 1.95 -50.31 20.10
N PHE A 87 2.94 -49.86 19.33
CA PHE A 87 4.31 -49.77 19.85
C PHE A 87 4.95 -48.42 19.55
N LEU A 88 4.78 -47.48 20.48
CA LEU A 88 5.62 -46.29 20.57
C LEU A 88 6.69 -46.48 21.66
N PRO A 89 7.96 -46.20 21.36
CA PRO A 89 9.03 -46.23 22.35
C PRO A 89 8.80 -45.17 23.45
N PRO A 90 9.38 -45.35 24.65
CA PRO A 90 9.26 -44.39 25.75
C PRO A 90 9.78 -43.02 25.32
N ALA A 91 8.92 -42.01 25.46
CA ALA A 91 9.22 -40.64 25.07
C ALA A 91 10.44 -40.10 25.85
N PRO A 92 11.40 -39.44 25.19
CA PRO A 92 12.51 -38.76 25.87
C PRO A 92 11.96 -37.73 26.86
N GLN A 93 12.55 -37.66 28.04
CA GLN A 93 12.11 -36.80 29.14
C GLN A 93 12.18 -35.31 28.75
N GLY A 94 11.01 -34.80 28.36
CA GLY A 94 10.49 -33.44 28.49
C GLY A 94 11.47 -32.29 28.66
N THR A 95 12.01 -31.78 27.56
CA THR A 95 12.29 -30.35 27.43
C THR A 95 10.94 -29.64 27.52
N ASN A 96 10.73 -28.79 28.54
CA ASN A 96 9.51 -28.00 28.67
C ASN A 96 9.23 -27.31 27.32
N PRO A 97 8.03 -27.46 26.73
CA PRO A 97 7.71 -26.78 25.48
C PRO A 97 7.94 -25.28 25.71
N PRO A 98 8.60 -24.58 24.77
CA PRO A 98 8.79 -23.14 24.89
C PRO A 98 7.42 -22.53 25.13
N ALA A 99 7.28 -21.81 26.25
CA ALA A 99 6.03 -21.17 26.62
C ALA A 99 5.55 -20.37 25.41
N MET A 100 4.48 -20.84 24.76
CA MET A 100 3.88 -20.14 23.64
C MET A 100 3.49 -18.76 24.16
N SER A 101 4.15 -17.72 23.65
CA SER A 101 3.77 -16.36 23.92
C SER A 101 2.28 -16.21 23.58
N PRO A 102 1.49 -15.55 24.44
CA PRO A 102 0.07 -15.34 24.17
C PRO A 102 -0.08 -14.63 22.81
N PRO A 103 -1.14 -14.96 22.05
CA PRO A 103 -1.38 -14.33 20.76
C PRO A 103 -1.46 -12.81 20.97
N VAL A 104 -0.53 -12.09 20.33
CA VAL A 104 -0.53 -10.63 20.36
C VAL A 104 -1.78 -10.20 19.60
N MET A 105 -2.77 -9.69 20.32
CA MET A 105 -3.96 -9.07 19.74
C MET A 105 -3.48 -7.86 18.93
N ALA A 106 -3.41 -8.01 17.60
CA ALA A 106 -3.00 -6.93 16.71
C ALA A 106 -4.00 -5.78 16.84
N ALA A 107 -3.52 -4.59 17.23
CA ALA A 107 -4.34 -3.40 17.20
C ALA A 107 -4.83 -3.14 15.77
N PRO A 108 -6.05 -2.59 15.59
CA PRO A 108 -6.53 -2.24 14.27
C PRO A 108 -5.57 -1.24 13.61
N ILE A 109 -5.09 -1.58 12.41
CA ILE A 109 -4.21 -0.72 11.62
C ILE A 109 -5.06 0.42 11.05
N GLY A 110 -4.71 1.66 11.37
CA GLY A 110 -5.37 2.83 10.80
C GLY A 110 -4.96 3.03 9.34
N LEU A 111 -5.94 3.03 8.43
CA LEU A 111 -5.71 3.31 7.01
C LEU A 111 -5.69 4.82 6.76
N TYR A 112 -4.88 5.24 5.80
CA TYR A 112 -4.80 6.63 5.36
C TYR A 112 -6.10 7.02 4.62
N PRO A 113 -6.75 8.14 4.97
CA PRO A 113 -8.06 8.50 4.40
C PRO A 113 -7.99 9.13 3.00
N HIS A 114 -6.86 9.75 2.63
CA HIS A 114 -6.73 10.51 1.38
C HIS A 114 -6.03 9.69 0.30
N VAL A 115 -6.71 8.65 -0.17
CA VAL A 115 -6.26 7.78 -1.26
C VAL A 115 -7.11 8.01 -2.50
N LYS A 116 -6.47 8.12 -3.66
CA LYS A 116 -7.11 8.14 -4.98
C LYS A 116 -6.69 6.91 -5.76
N TYR A 117 -7.66 6.25 -6.37
CA TYR A 117 -7.45 5.09 -7.22
C TYR A 117 -7.69 5.51 -8.66
N GLU A 118 -6.73 5.22 -9.52
CA GLU A 118 -6.76 5.45 -10.97
C GLU A 118 -6.88 4.08 -11.67
N ASP A 119 -7.40 4.07 -12.90
CA ASP A 119 -7.50 2.88 -13.77
C ASP A 119 -8.13 1.63 -13.11
N LEU A 120 -9.30 1.85 -12.50
CA LEU A 120 -10.05 0.80 -11.79
C LEU A 120 -10.54 -0.35 -12.70
N GLU A 121 -10.59 -0.11 -14.01
CA GLU A 121 -10.86 -1.12 -15.04
C GLU A 121 -9.74 -2.16 -15.21
N ASP A 122 -8.50 -1.80 -14.88
CA ASP A 122 -7.31 -2.65 -15.03
C ASP A 122 -7.02 -3.46 -13.75
N VAL A 123 -7.88 -3.33 -12.74
CA VAL A 123 -7.83 -4.15 -11.53
C VAL A 123 -8.09 -5.62 -11.86
N TYR A 124 -7.21 -6.49 -11.36
CA TYR A 124 -7.32 -7.94 -11.52
C TYR A 124 -8.74 -8.47 -11.19
N PRO A 125 -9.35 -9.36 -12.00
CA PRO A 125 -10.76 -9.77 -11.83
C PRO A 125 -11.14 -10.40 -10.48
N GLN A 126 -10.18 -10.97 -9.74
CA GLN A 126 -10.37 -11.55 -8.41
C GLN A 126 -9.27 -11.04 -7.45
N PRO A 127 -9.32 -9.76 -7.07
CA PRO A 127 -8.21 -9.15 -6.36
C PRO A 127 -8.17 -9.60 -4.90
N VAL A 128 -6.97 -9.73 -4.35
CA VAL A 128 -6.72 -9.91 -2.93
C VAL A 128 -6.35 -8.55 -2.34
N VAL A 129 -6.97 -8.21 -1.21
CA VAL A 129 -6.67 -6.98 -0.49
C VAL A 129 -5.35 -7.13 0.25
N GLN A 130 -4.44 -6.18 0.02
CA GLN A 130 -3.17 -6.08 0.74
C GLN A 130 -3.03 -4.68 1.36
N ILE A 131 -2.45 -4.62 2.56
CA ILE A 131 -2.10 -3.36 3.21
C ILE A 131 -0.62 -3.08 2.93
N VAL A 132 -0.33 -1.92 2.34
CA VAL A 132 1.02 -1.50 1.97
C VAL A 132 1.40 -0.27 2.79
N GLN A 133 2.64 -0.26 3.27
CA GLN A 133 3.22 0.87 3.97
C GLN A 133 3.86 1.81 2.94
N VAL A 134 3.46 3.08 2.98
CA VAL A 134 4.00 4.13 2.10
C VAL A 134 4.45 5.33 2.93
N MET A 135 5.27 6.19 2.33
CA MET A 135 5.66 7.44 2.99
C MET A 135 4.44 8.33 3.18
N ASP A 136 4.39 9.04 4.31
CA ASP A 136 3.33 10.01 4.59
C ASP A 136 3.40 11.17 3.59
N PRO A 137 2.35 11.44 2.80
CA PRO A 137 2.35 12.53 1.83
C PRO A 137 2.24 13.92 2.49
N ASN A 138 1.90 14.00 3.77
CA ASN A 138 1.82 15.25 4.53
C ASN A 138 2.47 15.08 5.91
N PRO A 139 3.80 14.85 5.96
CA PRO A 139 4.47 14.64 7.24
C PRO A 139 4.33 15.89 8.10
N PRO A 140 4.08 15.75 9.42
CA PRO A 140 3.98 16.90 10.30
C PRO A 140 5.26 17.72 10.22
N PRO A 141 5.18 19.06 10.29
CA PRO A 141 6.35 19.91 10.22
C PRO A 141 7.33 19.51 11.31
N VAL A 142 8.52 19.12 10.89
CA VAL A 142 9.62 18.80 11.78
C VAL A 142 10.01 20.07 12.51
N GLN A 143 9.65 20.18 13.79
CA GLN A 143 10.25 21.21 14.63
C GLN A 143 11.67 20.74 14.96
N PRO A 144 12.72 21.46 14.50
CA PRO A 144 14.08 21.07 14.78
C PRO A 144 14.36 21.32 16.26
N CYS A 145 14.16 20.31 17.11
CA CYS A 145 14.76 20.33 18.43
C CYS A 145 16.23 19.92 18.31
N LEU A 146 17.14 20.84 18.64
CA LEU A 146 18.60 20.66 18.61
C LEU A 146 19.11 19.43 19.38
N ALA A 147 18.31 18.91 20.33
CA ALA A 147 18.68 17.78 21.18
C ALA A 147 17.98 16.45 20.79
N CYS A 148 17.08 16.46 19.80
CA CYS A 148 16.34 15.26 19.41
C CYS A 148 17.03 14.52 18.26
N PRO A 149 16.90 13.19 18.19
CA PRO A 149 17.21 12.45 16.98
C PRO A 149 16.46 13.05 15.78
N PRO A 150 17.04 12.99 14.56
CA PRO A 150 16.31 13.37 13.36
C PRO A 150 14.99 12.59 13.30
N PRO A 151 13.86 13.24 13.05
CA PRO A 151 12.59 12.56 12.98
C PRO A 151 12.62 11.51 11.89
N GLN A 152 12.07 10.35 12.21
CA GLN A 152 11.87 9.32 11.21
C GLN A 152 10.84 9.80 10.19
N PRO A 153 11.00 9.46 8.90
CA PRO A 153 9.98 9.79 7.91
C PRO A 153 8.64 9.21 8.34
N GLY A 154 7.60 10.03 8.28
CA GLY A 154 6.23 9.58 8.54
C GLY A 154 5.88 8.47 7.56
N VAL A 155 5.13 7.47 8.04
CA VAL A 155 4.64 6.37 7.21
C VAL A 155 3.15 6.20 7.45
N VAL A 156 2.43 5.88 6.38
CA VAL A 156 0.99 5.64 6.41
C VAL A 156 0.68 4.29 5.75
N PHE A 157 -0.46 3.70 6.10
CA PHE A 157 -0.89 2.42 5.56
C PHE A 157 -2.02 2.64 4.57
N VAL A 158 -1.89 2.05 3.39
CA VAL A 158 -2.91 2.11 2.32
C VAL A 158 -3.35 0.72 1.94
N GLN A 159 -4.61 0.61 1.54
CA GLN A 159 -5.18 -0.65 1.07
C GLN A 159 -5.11 -0.69 -0.46
N VAL A 160 -4.55 -1.76 -1.01
CA VAL A 160 -4.47 -1.99 -2.46
C VAL A 160 -5.04 -3.36 -2.82
N CYS A 161 -5.59 -3.46 -4.03
CA CYS A 161 -6.07 -4.69 -4.64
C CYS A 161 -4.99 -5.25 -5.57
N VAL A 162 -4.50 -6.46 -5.30
CA VAL A 162 -3.43 -7.10 -6.09
C VAL A 162 -3.86 -8.48 -6.59
N PRO A 163 -3.24 -9.02 -7.66
CA PRO A 163 -3.46 -10.40 -8.06
C PRO A 163 -3.14 -11.39 -6.93
N PRO A 164 -3.81 -12.55 -6.85
CA PRO A 164 -3.45 -13.59 -5.92
C PRO A 164 -2.07 -14.17 -6.29
N GLY A 165 -1.13 -14.14 -5.34
CA GLY A 165 0.21 -14.68 -5.54
C GLY A 165 1.27 -13.91 -4.75
N GLU A 166 2.53 -14.25 -4.99
CA GLU A 166 3.67 -13.52 -4.45
C GLU A 166 4.02 -12.35 -5.40
N CYS A 167 4.33 -11.20 -4.82
CA CYS A 167 4.87 -10.05 -5.56
C CYS A 167 6.25 -10.43 -6.09
N LYS A 168 6.46 -10.33 -7.41
CA LYS A 168 7.72 -10.74 -8.05
C LYS A 168 8.83 -9.76 -7.75
N ARG A 169 8.50 -8.47 -7.78
CA ARG A 169 9.47 -7.40 -7.55
C ARG A 169 8.79 -6.20 -6.92
N VAL A 170 9.42 -5.67 -5.88
CA VAL A 170 9.04 -4.39 -5.27
C VAL A 170 10.14 -3.40 -5.62
N LYS A 171 9.79 -2.31 -6.31
CA LYS A 171 10.72 -1.20 -6.57
C LYS A 171 10.28 -0.02 -5.72
N VAL A 172 11.23 0.60 -5.03
CA VAL A 172 10.99 1.83 -4.28
C VAL A 172 11.85 2.91 -4.89
N THR A 173 11.24 3.97 -5.39
CA THR A 173 11.93 5.07 -6.06
C THR A 173 11.63 6.41 -5.39
N HIS A 174 12.35 7.46 -5.80
CA HIS A 174 12.17 8.83 -5.30
C HIS A 174 12.21 8.94 -3.76
N ARG A 175 13.22 8.31 -3.13
CA ARG A 175 13.39 8.31 -1.66
C ARG A 175 12.19 7.73 -0.89
N GLY A 176 11.46 6.78 -1.48
CA GLY A 176 10.28 6.17 -0.85
C GLY A 176 8.96 6.83 -1.19
N ALA A 177 8.94 7.86 -2.04
CA ALA A 177 7.72 8.52 -2.46
C ALA A 177 6.92 7.70 -3.50
N LYS A 178 7.58 6.82 -4.25
CA LYS A 178 6.94 5.90 -5.20
C LYS A 178 7.29 4.46 -4.85
N VAL A 179 6.28 3.60 -4.79
CA VAL A 179 6.40 2.15 -4.56
C VAL A 179 5.71 1.44 -5.73
N SER A 180 6.46 0.70 -6.52
CA SER A 180 5.95 -0.10 -7.64
C SER A 180 5.94 -1.58 -7.25
N LEU A 181 4.78 -2.22 -7.39
CA LEU A 181 4.57 -3.63 -7.10
C LEU A 181 4.34 -4.39 -8.41
N ASP A 182 5.32 -5.19 -8.82
CA ASP A 182 5.30 -5.96 -10.07
C ASP A 182 4.87 -7.42 -9.78
N TYR A 183 3.75 -7.82 -10.38
CA TYR A 183 3.19 -9.18 -10.34
C TYR A 183 3.35 -9.91 -11.68
N GLY A 184 4.12 -9.35 -12.62
CA GLY A 184 4.46 -9.91 -13.92
C GLY A 184 3.66 -9.35 -15.08
N LYS A 185 2.33 -9.53 -15.05
CA LYS A 185 1.44 -8.87 -16.03
C LYS A 185 0.83 -7.60 -15.46
N TYR A 186 0.55 -7.62 -14.16
CA TYR A 186 -0.01 -6.49 -13.45
C TYR A 186 1.10 -5.73 -12.72
N GLU A 187 1.11 -4.42 -12.85
CA GLU A 187 1.93 -3.50 -12.06
C GLU A 187 1.00 -2.58 -11.25
N VAL A 188 1.33 -2.34 -9.99
CA VAL A 188 0.61 -1.40 -9.13
C VAL A 188 1.58 -0.33 -8.66
N ASP A 189 1.35 0.90 -9.09
CA ASP A 189 2.17 2.05 -8.76
C ASP A 189 1.51 2.88 -7.65
N ILE A 190 2.21 3.05 -6.54
CA ILE A 190 1.72 3.80 -5.38
C ILE A 190 2.60 5.03 -5.20
N VAL A 191 2.03 6.21 -5.43
CA VAL A 191 2.75 7.50 -5.39
C VAL A 191 2.19 8.40 -4.30
N SER A 192 3.04 8.85 -3.40
CA SER A 192 2.72 9.82 -2.35
C SER A 192 3.13 11.23 -2.81
N ARG A 193 2.16 12.10 -3.08
CA ARG A 193 2.41 13.52 -3.46
C ARG A 193 1.26 14.44 -3.03
N ASP A 194 1.60 15.68 -2.69
CA ASP A 194 0.63 16.75 -2.40
C ASP A 194 -0.44 16.39 -1.34
N GLY A 195 -0.04 15.67 -0.28
CA GLY A 195 -0.96 15.22 0.77
C GLY A 195 -1.91 14.08 0.39
N VAL A 196 -1.77 13.51 -0.81
CA VAL A 196 -2.60 12.44 -1.35
C VAL A 196 -1.74 11.24 -1.74
N VAL A 197 -2.26 10.03 -1.51
CA VAL A 197 -1.67 8.81 -2.07
C VAL A 197 -2.45 8.43 -3.32
N PHE A 198 -1.76 8.30 -4.44
CA PHE A 198 -2.29 7.82 -5.70
C PHE A 198 -1.94 6.34 -5.85
N VAL A 199 -2.92 5.53 -6.22
CA VAL A 199 -2.78 4.12 -6.54
C VAL A 199 -3.21 3.93 -7.97
N ASP A 200 -2.27 3.54 -8.81
CA ASP A 200 -2.41 3.38 -10.25
C ASP A 200 -2.24 1.89 -10.62
N TYR A 201 -3.08 1.39 -11.51
CA TYR A 201 -3.17 -0.03 -11.89
C TYR A 201 -2.87 -0.18 -13.39
N ASP A 202 -1.90 -1.03 -13.74
CA ASP A 202 -1.46 -1.27 -15.13
C ASP A 202 -1.44 -2.80 -15.42
N ASP A 203 -1.92 -3.26 -16.60
CA ASP A 203 -2.04 -4.68 -17.06
C ASP A 203 -1.44 -4.92 -18.46
#